data_AF-C0FVT9-F1
#
_entry.id   AF-C0FVT9-F1
#
_cell.length_a   1.000
_cell.length_b   1.000
_cell.length_c   1.000
_cell.angle_alpha   90.00
_cell.angle_beta   90.00
_cell.angle_gamma   90.00
#
_symmetry.space_group_name_H-M   'P 1'
#
loop_
_entity.id
_entity.type
_entity.pdbx_description
1 polymer ?
#
loop_
_entity_poly.entity_id
_entity_poly.type
_entity_poly.pdbx_seq_one_letter_code
_entity_poly.pdbx_strand_id
1 'polypeptide(L)'
;MEKKLEPKSDQPPAMNDLQKHGISQESPFDTRYFTVTIAPDGTVESVDTGKIASISAGTAEEYAAELWKKGKKKGFFADYKYLATDSDGSTMYVFLNCQREISTIRTYVLASVGTGALGLVIVFVMIYFFSGKVLKPVSESYEKQKRFITDASHEIKTPLTIIDANTEVIEMMEGENEWTQSTRKQVARLTSLTEKLVFLSRMDEEGTKLEKVSFSLSDAVLDTAEGFRSVAKTKGKQFEINVAEHVGYVGDEKISGR
;
A
#
# COMPACT_ATOMS: atom_id res chain seq x y z
N MET A 1 72.63 55.50 31.40
CA MET A 1 72.48 54.33 30.51
C MET A 1 71.06 53.85 30.63
N GLU A 2 70.24 54.24 29.67
CA GLU A 2 68.81 54.00 29.58
C GLU A 2 68.57 52.61 28.99
N LYS A 3 67.83 51.73 29.68
CA LYS A 3 67.41 50.42 29.16
C LYS A 3 65.92 50.49 28.86
N LYS A 4 65.61 50.60 27.56
CA LYS A 4 64.28 50.69 26.98
C LYS A 4 63.50 49.39 27.20
N LEU A 5 62.30 49.52 27.77
CA LEU A 5 61.32 48.44 27.95
C LEU A 5 60.63 48.18 26.60
N GLU A 6 60.74 46.98 26.05
CA GLU A 6 60.00 46.59 24.84
C GLU A 6 58.57 46.14 25.18
N PRO A 7 57.57 46.48 24.35
CA PRO A 7 56.17 46.14 24.59
C PRO A 7 55.89 44.65 24.34
N LYS A 8 55.11 44.03 25.23
CA LYS A 8 54.64 42.65 25.09
C LYS A 8 53.71 42.57 23.87
N SER A 9 54.15 41.83 22.85
CA SER A 9 53.46 41.62 21.57
C SER A 9 52.04 41.06 21.75
N ASP A 10 51.05 41.70 21.14
CA ASP A 10 49.69 41.20 20.90
C ASP A 10 49.72 40.04 19.88
N GLN A 11 50.31 38.91 20.26
CA GLN A 11 50.40 37.75 19.40
C GLN A 11 49.15 36.88 19.59
N PRO A 12 48.33 36.65 18.55
CA PRO A 12 47.14 35.81 18.66
C PRO A 12 47.52 34.38 19.11
N PRO A 13 46.64 33.69 19.87
CA PRO A 13 46.91 32.35 20.38
C PRO A 13 47.27 31.37 19.25
N ALA A 14 48.15 30.42 19.56
CA ALA A 14 48.84 29.57 18.58
C ALA A 14 47.89 28.87 17.58
N MET A 15 48.24 29.00 16.30
CA MET A 15 47.53 28.60 15.07
C MET A 15 46.97 27.17 14.95
N ASN A 16 47.19 26.26 15.91
CA ASN A 16 47.03 24.80 15.68
C ASN A 16 45.76 24.17 16.27
N ASP A 17 45.09 24.81 17.23
CA ASP A 17 43.97 24.17 17.96
C ASP A 17 42.59 24.35 17.29
N LEU A 18 42.41 25.43 16.52
CA LEU A 18 41.13 25.78 15.86
C LEU A 18 40.85 24.90 14.62
N GLN A 19 41.88 24.61 13.81
CA GLN A 19 41.76 23.73 12.64
C GLN A 19 41.46 22.28 13.02
N LYS A 20 41.98 21.79 14.16
CA LYS A 20 41.78 20.42 14.64
C LYS A 20 40.30 20.08 14.93
N HIS A 21 39.48 21.10 15.18
CA HIS A 21 38.04 20.97 15.45
C HIS A 21 37.15 21.36 14.25
N GLY A 22 37.72 21.59 13.06
CA GLY A 22 36.95 21.95 11.85
C GLY A 22 36.32 23.35 11.91
N ILE A 23 36.80 24.22 12.80
CA ILE A 23 36.28 25.58 12.97
C ILE A 23 36.96 26.49 11.95
N SER A 24 36.16 27.17 11.11
CA SER A 24 36.66 28.14 10.12
C SER A 24 37.35 29.33 10.80
N GLN A 25 38.38 29.90 10.18
CA GLN A 25 39.09 31.08 10.71
C GLN A 25 38.20 32.32 10.82
N GLU A 26 37.11 32.37 10.04
CA GLU A 26 36.09 33.43 10.11
C GLU A 26 35.09 33.24 11.26
N SER A 27 35.06 32.05 11.89
CA SER A 27 34.04 31.73 12.91
C SER A 27 34.03 32.73 14.07
N PRO A 28 35.16 33.18 14.64
CA PRO A 28 35.14 34.21 15.71
C PRO A 28 34.56 35.56 15.28
N PHE A 29 34.46 35.82 13.98
CA PHE A 29 33.97 37.07 13.40
C PHE A 29 32.51 36.99 12.91
N ASP A 30 32.02 35.80 12.54
CA ASP A 30 30.63 35.57 12.10
C ASP A 30 29.73 34.97 13.19
N THR A 31 30.34 34.34 14.21
CA THR A 31 29.60 33.66 15.27
C THR A 31 29.01 34.67 16.26
N ARG A 32 27.69 34.65 16.40
CA ARG A 32 26.97 35.44 17.41
C ARG A 32 26.90 34.67 18.71
N TYR A 33 27.58 35.17 19.72
CA TYR A 33 27.57 34.59 21.06
C TYR A 33 27.57 35.66 22.14
N PHE A 34 27.30 35.26 23.37
CA PHE A 34 27.58 36.05 24.56
C PHE A 34 28.15 35.15 25.66
N THR A 35 28.83 35.74 26.62
CA THR A 35 29.37 35.03 27.77
C THR A 35 28.91 35.65 29.08
N VAL A 36 28.79 34.82 30.11
CA VAL A 36 28.48 35.24 31.48
C VAL A 36 29.33 34.44 32.45
N THR A 37 30.06 35.10 33.32
CA THR A 37 30.89 34.46 34.34
C THR A 37 30.26 34.59 35.71
N ILE A 38 30.12 33.47 36.41
CA ILE A 38 29.50 33.37 37.73
C ILE A 38 30.57 32.95 38.75
N ALA A 39 30.68 33.68 39.85
CA ALA A 39 31.55 33.39 40.97
C ALA A 39 31.08 32.14 41.75
N PRO A 40 31.95 31.52 42.59
CA PRO A 40 31.58 30.36 43.39
C PRO A 40 30.37 30.57 44.33
N ASP A 41 30.11 31.82 44.70
CA ASP A 41 28.98 32.24 45.55
C ASP A 41 27.66 32.38 44.77
N GLY A 42 27.69 32.24 43.43
CA GLY A 42 26.54 32.40 42.55
C GLY A 42 26.29 33.83 42.07
N THR A 43 27.18 34.79 42.39
CA THR A 43 27.10 36.18 41.91
C THR A 43 27.64 36.28 40.48
N VAL A 44 26.98 37.06 39.62
CA VAL A 44 27.50 37.30 38.26
C VAL A 44 28.66 38.30 38.34
N GLU A 45 29.85 37.89 37.89
CA GLU A 45 31.05 38.73 37.89
C GLU A 45 31.18 39.56 36.60
N SER A 46 30.82 38.98 35.46
CA SER A 46 30.94 39.66 34.16
C SER A 46 29.96 39.10 33.13
N VAL A 47 29.54 39.99 32.23
CA VAL A 47 28.65 39.70 31.11
C VAL A 47 29.22 40.37 29.87
N ASP A 48 29.47 39.61 28.81
CA ASP A 48 29.88 40.14 27.51
C ASP A 48 28.85 39.77 26.43
N THR A 49 28.04 40.76 26.04
CA THR A 49 27.10 40.67 24.92
C THR A 49 27.58 41.39 23.66
N GLY A 50 28.86 41.80 23.58
CA GLY A 50 29.38 42.62 22.49
C GLY A 50 29.35 41.95 21.10
N LYS A 51 29.18 40.64 21.06
CA LYS A 51 29.08 39.83 19.82
C LYS A 51 27.65 39.49 19.42
N ILE A 52 26.63 40.07 20.08
CA ILE A 52 25.24 39.80 19.78
C ILE A 52 24.30 40.96 20.16
N ALA A 53 23.45 41.39 19.22
CA ALA A 53 22.47 42.45 19.46
C ALA A 53 21.09 41.93 19.92
N SER A 54 20.86 40.61 19.89
CA SER A 54 19.54 40.02 20.12
C SER A 54 19.20 39.77 21.60
N ILE A 55 20.09 40.11 22.53
CA ILE A 55 19.89 39.92 23.97
C ILE A 55 20.50 41.08 24.76
N SER A 56 19.85 41.43 25.88
CA SER A 56 20.35 42.43 26.82
C SER A 56 21.24 41.81 27.90
N ALA A 57 22.12 42.60 28.52
CA ALA A 57 22.97 42.13 29.62
C ALA A 57 22.15 41.53 30.78
N GLY A 58 21.06 42.20 31.21
CA GLY A 58 20.21 41.68 32.29
C GLY A 58 19.55 40.34 31.97
N THR A 59 19.09 40.15 30.73
CA THR A 59 18.54 38.85 30.29
C THR A 59 19.62 37.77 30.22
N ALA A 60 20.84 38.12 29.83
CA ALA A 60 21.97 37.18 29.83
C ALA A 60 22.32 36.72 31.27
N GLU A 61 22.30 37.64 32.23
CA GLU A 61 22.48 37.32 33.66
C GLU A 61 21.42 36.35 34.17
N GLU A 62 20.15 36.61 33.88
CA GLU A 62 19.04 35.73 34.25
C GLU A 62 19.21 34.32 33.70
N TYR A 63 19.60 34.20 32.42
CA TYR A 63 19.80 32.91 31.76
C TYR A 63 20.94 32.12 32.40
N ALA A 64 22.07 32.77 32.68
CA ALA A 64 23.21 32.12 33.30
C ALA A 64 22.91 31.72 34.76
N ALA A 65 22.26 32.59 35.53
CA ALA A 65 21.88 32.31 36.91
C ALA A 65 20.89 31.13 37.03
N GLU A 66 19.94 31.03 36.09
CA GLU A 66 19.02 29.89 36.03
C GLU A 66 19.76 28.58 35.72
N LEU A 67 20.70 28.61 34.77
CA LEU A 67 21.48 27.44 34.41
C LEU A 67 22.47 27.01 35.49
N TRP A 68 23.04 27.97 36.23
CA TRP A 68 23.88 27.73 37.41
C TRP A 68 23.13 26.94 38.47
N LYS A 69 21.92 27.38 38.83
CA LYS A 69 21.04 26.67 39.77
C LYS A 69 20.70 25.24 39.31
N LYS A 70 20.58 25.03 38.00
CA LYS A 70 20.29 23.71 37.41
C LYS A 70 21.51 22.79 37.34
N GLY A 71 22.73 23.30 37.55
CA GLY A 71 23.97 22.51 37.55
C GLY A 71 24.33 21.85 36.21
N LYS A 72 23.67 22.24 35.11
CA LYS A 72 23.93 21.67 33.78
C LYS A 72 25.01 22.50 33.06
N LYS A 73 26.02 21.81 32.53
CA LYS A 73 27.15 22.43 31.84
C LYS A 73 27.03 22.49 30.32
N LYS A 74 25.99 21.91 29.72
CA LYS A 74 25.73 22.00 28.27
C LYS A 74 24.28 21.75 27.94
N GLY A 75 23.80 22.33 26.86
CA GLY A 75 22.46 22.06 26.34
C GLY A 75 21.94 23.18 25.46
N PHE A 76 20.62 23.26 25.36
CA PHE A 76 19.91 24.37 24.75
C PHE A 76 19.11 25.10 25.83
N PHE A 77 19.09 26.41 25.74
CA PHE A 77 18.27 27.28 26.57
C PHE A 77 17.72 28.39 25.68
N ALA A 78 16.39 28.48 25.58
CA ALA A 78 15.71 29.26 24.55
C ALA A 78 16.28 28.95 23.14
N ASP A 79 16.69 29.97 22.39
CA ASP A 79 17.26 29.85 21.04
C ASP A 79 18.80 29.67 21.03
N TYR A 80 19.39 29.48 22.22
CA TYR A 80 20.84 29.43 22.40
C TYR A 80 21.31 28.03 22.75
N LYS A 81 22.40 27.61 22.11
CA LYS A 81 23.17 26.46 22.56
C LYS A 81 24.20 26.95 23.57
N TYR A 82 24.23 26.38 24.76
CA TYR A 82 25.15 26.82 25.81
C TYR A 82 26.15 25.73 26.20
N LEU A 83 27.31 26.19 26.67
CA LEU A 83 28.37 25.39 27.29
C LEU A 83 28.90 26.17 28.49
N ALA A 84 29.10 25.49 29.62
CA ALA A 84 29.70 26.05 30.82
C ALA A 84 31.04 25.37 31.08
N THR A 85 32.06 26.17 31.40
CA THR A 85 33.38 25.70 31.79
C THR A 85 33.82 26.38 33.08
N ASP A 86 34.48 25.62 33.96
CA ASP A 86 35.03 26.18 35.19
C ASP A 86 36.45 26.67 34.91
N SER A 87 36.79 27.87 35.38
CA SER A 87 38.13 28.47 35.28
C SER A 87 38.41 29.24 36.58
N ASP A 88 39.51 28.90 37.27
CA ASP A 88 39.96 29.55 38.52
C ASP A 88 38.86 29.72 39.59
N GLY A 89 37.97 28.73 39.74
CA GLY A 89 36.89 28.73 40.73
C GLY A 89 35.61 29.44 40.28
N SER A 90 35.66 30.23 39.20
CA SER A 90 34.49 30.79 38.53
C SER A 90 33.97 29.86 37.44
N THR A 91 32.70 29.99 37.06
CA THR A 91 32.11 29.25 35.95
C THR A 91 31.65 30.21 34.86
N MET A 92 32.23 30.04 33.67
CA MET A 92 31.89 30.82 32.49
C MET A 92 30.91 30.05 31.61
N TYR A 93 29.76 30.66 31.37
CA TYR A 93 28.76 30.22 30.40
C TYR A 93 29.00 30.92 29.07
N VAL A 94 29.05 30.15 27.99
CA VAL A 94 29.09 30.63 26.61
C VAL A 94 27.79 30.24 25.94
N PHE A 95 27.08 31.21 25.37
CA PHE A 95 25.81 31.03 24.68
C PHE A 95 25.95 31.36 23.21
N LEU A 96 25.73 30.38 22.35
CA LEU A 96 25.79 30.48 20.90
C LEU A 96 24.38 30.65 20.32
N ASN A 97 24.15 31.68 19.50
CA ASN A 97 22.86 31.89 18.83
C ASN A 97 22.70 30.93 17.64
N CYS A 98 21.81 29.95 17.77
CA CYS A 98 21.47 28.99 16.71
C CYS A 98 20.10 29.28 16.07
N GLN A 99 19.49 30.44 16.35
CA GLN A 99 18.12 30.76 15.94
C GLN A 99 17.94 30.68 14.41
N ARG A 100 18.87 31.26 13.65
CA ARG A 100 18.83 31.29 12.18
C ARG A 100 18.98 29.89 11.57
N GLU A 101 19.80 29.04 12.19
CA GLU A 101 20.07 27.69 11.71
C GLU A 101 18.84 26.80 11.93
N ILE A 102 18.25 26.87 13.12
CA ILE A 102 17.06 26.11 13.50
C ILE A 102 15.84 26.52 12.66
N SER A 103 15.63 27.82 12.44
CA SER A 103 14.51 28.31 11.61
C SER A 103 14.63 27.86 10.16
N THR A 104 15.85 27.89 9.62
CA THR A 104 16.13 27.46 8.24
C THR A 104 15.84 25.97 8.08
N ILE A 105 16.33 25.12 8.99
CA ILE A 105 16.07 23.67 8.97
C ILE A 105 14.57 23.38 9.00
N ARG A 106 13.82 24.02 9.90
CA ARG A 106 12.37 23.80 10.02
C ARG A 106 11.63 24.15 8.73
N THR A 107 11.96 25.27 8.09
CA THR A 107 11.35 25.68 6.82
C THR A 107 11.65 24.68 5.70
N TYR A 108 12.91 24.21 5.59
CA TYR A 108 13.28 23.20 4.59
C TYR A 108 12.57 21.86 4.82
N VAL A 109 12.46 21.41 6.07
CA VAL A 109 11.74 20.18 6.41
C VAL A 109 10.25 20.31 6.06
N LEU A 110 9.62 21.45 6.37
CA LEU A 110 8.21 21.65 6.03
C LEU A 110 7.99 21.70 4.50
N ALA A 111 8.86 22.38 3.78
CA ALA A 111 8.79 22.48 2.32
C ALA A 111 9.00 21.12 1.63
N SER A 112 9.95 20.31 2.09
CA SER A 112 10.20 18.99 1.52
C SER A 112 9.06 18.01 1.81
N VAL A 113 8.49 18.05 3.03
CA VAL A 113 7.30 17.26 3.38
C VAL A 113 6.10 17.67 2.51
N GLY A 114 5.88 18.98 2.32
CA GLY A 114 4.80 19.48 1.46
C GLY A 114 4.94 19.02 0.01
N THR A 115 6.16 19.09 -0.54
CA THR A 115 6.46 18.62 -1.91
C THR A 115 6.22 17.11 -2.05
N GLY A 116 6.65 16.33 -1.06
CA GLY A 116 6.42 14.87 -1.03
C GLY A 116 4.93 14.51 -0.96
N ALA A 117 4.17 15.20 -0.11
CA ALA A 117 2.73 15.00 0.01
C ALA A 117 2.00 15.34 -1.30
N LEU A 118 2.38 16.44 -1.96
CA LEU A 118 1.82 16.83 -3.25
C LEU A 118 2.12 15.79 -4.34
N GLY A 119 3.35 15.26 -4.37
CA GLY A 119 3.72 14.16 -5.26
C GLY A 119 2.87 12.90 -5.05
N LEU A 120 2.65 12.51 -3.78
CA LEU A 120 1.79 11.37 -3.45
C LEU A 120 0.34 11.58 -3.90
N VAL A 121 -0.20 12.78 -3.73
CA VAL A 121 -1.56 13.10 -4.20
C VAL A 121 -1.65 12.99 -5.72
N ILE A 122 -0.66 13.48 -6.46
CA ILE A 122 -0.64 13.36 -7.93
C ILE A 122 -0.59 11.89 -8.36
N VAL A 123 0.29 11.10 -7.76
CA VAL A 123 0.39 9.66 -8.05
C VAL A 123 -0.92 8.94 -7.73
N PHE A 124 -1.54 9.25 -6.59
CA PHE A 124 -2.84 8.69 -6.21
C PHE A 124 -3.94 9.03 -7.22
N VAL A 125 -4.04 10.30 -7.65
CA VAL A 125 -5.00 10.75 -8.66
C VAL A 125 -4.75 10.06 -10.00
N MET A 126 -3.49 9.92 -10.41
CA MET A 126 -3.15 9.16 -11.62
C MET A 126 -3.59 7.71 -11.51
N ILE A 127 -3.26 7.01 -10.42
CA ILE A 127 -3.65 5.62 -10.22
C ILE A 127 -5.17 5.48 -10.28
N TYR A 128 -5.91 6.36 -9.60
CA TYR A 128 -7.37 6.34 -9.58
C TYR A 128 -7.97 6.50 -10.99
N PHE A 129 -7.48 7.47 -11.76
CA PHE A 129 -8.00 7.74 -13.11
C PHE A 129 -7.60 6.66 -14.12
N PHE A 130 -6.35 6.18 -14.07
CA PHE A 130 -5.85 5.15 -14.99
C PHE A 130 -6.40 3.76 -14.67
N SER A 131 -6.65 3.43 -13.40
CA SER A 131 -7.19 2.13 -12.99
C SER A 131 -8.52 1.83 -13.71
N GLY A 132 -9.47 2.77 -13.69
CA GLY A 132 -10.75 2.61 -14.39
C GLY A 132 -10.59 2.52 -15.90
N LYS A 133 -9.70 3.32 -16.51
CA LYS A 133 -9.49 3.34 -17.95
C LYS A 133 -8.82 2.05 -18.47
N VAL A 134 -7.93 1.45 -17.68
CA VAL A 134 -7.23 0.20 -18.05
C VAL A 134 -8.14 -1.02 -17.89
N LEU A 135 -8.98 -1.05 -16.86
CA LEU A 135 -9.87 -2.18 -16.60
C LEU A 135 -11.11 -2.20 -17.50
N LYS A 136 -11.65 -1.04 -17.87
CA LYS A 136 -12.83 -0.92 -18.72
C LYS A 136 -12.75 -1.72 -20.03
N PRO A 137 -11.71 -1.60 -20.88
CA PRO A 137 -11.64 -2.35 -22.14
C PRO A 137 -11.50 -3.86 -21.92
N VAL A 138 -10.89 -4.29 -20.80
CA VAL A 138 -10.77 -5.71 -20.45
C VAL A 138 -12.16 -6.28 -20.15
N SER A 139 -12.95 -5.59 -19.33
CA SER A 139 -14.33 -5.96 -19.02
C SER A 139 -15.21 -5.97 -20.28
N GLU A 140 -15.14 -4.93 -21.11
CA GLU A 140 -15.89 -4.88 -22.37
C GLU A 140 -15.50 -6.00 -23.34
N SER A 141 -14.21 -6.36 -23.42
CA SER A 141 -13.74 -7.47 -24.25
C SER A 141 -14.26 -8.80 -23.75
N TYR A 142 -14.29 -8.99 -22.44
CA TYR A 142 -14.79 -10.20 -21.80
C TYR A 142 -16.30 -10.38 -22.05
N GLU A 143 -17.10 -9.31 -21.90
CA GLU A 143 -18.53 -9.34 -22.22
C GLU A 143 -18.79 -9.66 -23.70
N LYS A 144 -18.01 -9.07 -24.63
CA LYS A 144 -18.11 -9.35 -26.06
C LYS A 144 -17.79 -10.82 -26.37
N GLN A 145 -16.76 -11.38 -25.76
CA GLN A 145 -16.41 -12.80 -25.93
C GLN A 145 -17.53 -13.73 -25.45
N LYS A 146 -18.14 -13.43 -24.30
CA LYS A 146 -19.28 -14.18 -23.76
C LYS A 146 -20.49 -14.13 -24.70
N ARG A 147 -20.82 -12.94 -25.22
CA ARG A 147 -21.90 -12.76 -26.19
C ARG A 147 -21.63 -13.55 -27.47
N PHE A 148 -20.42 -13.45 -28.01
CA PHE A 148 -19.99 -14.21 -29.18
C PHE A 148 -20.16 -15.73 -28.99
N ILE A 149 -19.76 -16.28 -27.83
CA ILE A 149 -19.96 -17.71 -27.53
C ILE A 149 -21.44 -18.08 -27.53
N THR A 150 -22.28 -17.25 -26.93
CA THR A 150 -23.73 -17.49 -26.87
C THR A 150 -24.35 -17.46 -28.25
N ASP A 151 -24.05 -16.44 -29.05
CA ASP A 151 -24.57 -16.26 -30.40
C ASP A 151 -24.10 -17.40 -31.32
N ALA A 152 -22.80 -17.72 -31.31
CA ALA A 152 -22.24 -18.82 -32.07
C ALA A 152 -22.89 -20.16 -31.69
N SER A 153 -23.21 -20.37 -30.42
CA SER A 153 -23.87 -21.60 -29.97
C SER A 153 -25.28 -21.75 -30.51
N HIS A 154 -26.04 -20.65 -30.60
CA HIS A 154 -27.35 -20.64 -31.24
C HIS A 154 -27.24 -20.91 -32.75
N GLU A 155 -26.26 -20.30 -33.42
CA GLU A 155 -26.01 -20.54 -34.84
C GLU A 155 -25.53 -21.95 -35.14
N ILE A 156 -24.79 -22.62 -34.24
CA ILE A 156 -24.35 -24.01 -34.38
C ILE A 156 -25.48 -25.01 -34.12
N LYS A 157 -26.41 -24.71 -33.19
CA LYS A 157 -27.51 -25.62 -32.84
C LYS A 157 -28.44 -25.88 -34.02
N THR A 158 -28.66 -24.87 -34.85
CA THR A 158 -29.54 -24.94 -36.02
C THR A 158 -29.07 -25.97 -37.06
N PRO A 159 -27.85 -25.90 -37.62
CA PRO A 159 -27.37 -26.91 -38.56
C PRO A 159 -27.23 -28.29 -37.93
N LEU A 160 -26.88 -28.41 -36.65
CA LEU A 160 -26.88 -29.71 -35.96
C LEU A 160 -28.26 -30.34 -35.91
N THR A 161 -29.30 -29.55 -35.63
CA THR A 161 -30.70 -30.02 -35.63
C THR A 161 -31.14 -30.47 -37.02
N ILE A 162 -30.72 -29.75 -38.07
CA ILE A 162 -31.02 -30.11 -39.46
C ILE A 162 -30.31 -31.42 -39.83
N ILE A 163 -29.03 -31.60 -39.44
CA ILE A 163 -28.29 -32.84 -39.69
C ILE A 163 -28.94 -34.02 -38.97
N ASP A 164 -29.40 -33.83 -37.73
CA ASP A 164 -30.11 -34.85 -36.96
C ASP A 164 -31.40 -35.29 -37.67
N ALA A 165 -32.24 -34.31 -38.03
CA ALA A 165 -33.51 -34.56 -38.74
C ALA A 165 -33.30 -35.24 -40.10
N ASN A 166 -32.30 -34.81 -40.86
CA ASN A 166 -31.96 -35.45 -42.13
C ASN A 166 -31.49 -36.90 -41.92
N THR A 167 -30.73 -37.17 -40.87
CA THR A 167 -30.27 -38.52 -40.54
C THR A 167 -31.45 -39.42 -40.13
N GLU A 168 -32.38 -38.88 -39.34
CA GLU A 168 -33.61 -39.57 -38.96
C GLU A 168 -34.46 -39.95 -40.19
N VAL A 169 -34.62 -39.04 -41.15
CA VAL A 169 -35.33 -39.33 -42.40
C VAL A 169 -34.66 -40.45 -43.21
N ILE A 170 -33.33 -40.46 -43.29
CA ILE A 170 -32.59 -41.54 -43.97
C ILE A 170 -32.84 -42.88 -43.30
N GLU A 171 -32.81 -42.94 -41.97
CA GLU A 171 -33.07 -44.17 -41.22
C GLU A 171 -34.52 -44.66 -41.38
N MET A 172 -35.49 -43.74 -41.53
CA MET A 172 -36.88 -44.10 -41.86
C MET A 172 -37.03 -44.69 -43.26
N MET A 173 -36.22 -44.27 -44.22
CA MET A 173 -36.30 -44.71 -45.62
C MET A 173 -35.51 -45.98 -45.91
N GLU A 174 -34.28 -46.08 -45.39
CA GLU A 174 -33.32 -47.13 -45.74
C GLU A 174 -33.00 -48.07 -44.56
N GLY A 175 -33.50 -47.77 -43.36
CA GLY A 175 -33.14 -48.45 -42.13
C GLY A 175 -31.88 -47.89 -41.49
N GLU A 176 -31.69 -48.16 -40.20
CA GLU A 176 -30.47 -47.79 -39.49
C GLU A 176 -29.26 -48.57 -40.01
N ASN A 177 -28.12 -47.88 -40.13
CA ASN A 177 -26.83 -48.47 -40.46
C ASN A 177 -25.70 -47.88 -39.60
N GLU A 178 -24.50 -48.44 -39.70
CA GLU A 178 -23.36 -48.02 -38.87
C GLU A 178 -22.99 -46.53 -39.05
N TRP A 179 -23.20 -45.98 -40.25
CA TRP A 179 -22.90 -44.58 -40.58
C TRP A 179 -23.92 -43.62 -39.97
N THR A 180 -25.21 -43.91 -40.09
CA THR A 180 -26.30 -43.09 -39.53
C THR A 180 -26.27 -43.08 -38.00
N GLN A 181 -26.01 -44.24 -37.37
CA GLN A 181 -25.78 -44.31 -35.93
C GLN A 181 -24.52 -43.54 -35.49
N SER A 182 -23.44 -43.59 -36.27
CA SER A 182 -22.23 -42.81 -36.00
C SER A 182 -22.49 -41.30 -36.10
N THR A 183 -23.21 -40.86 -37.14
CA THR A 183 -23.59 -39.46 -37.33
C THR A 183 -24.42 -38.94 -36.17
N ARG A 184 -25.49 -39.64 -35.76
CA ARG A 184 -26.30 -39.25 -34.59
C ARG A 184 -25.47 -39.14 -33.31
N LYS A 185 -24.54 -40.08 -33.08
CA LYS A 185 -23.60 -40.00 -31.93
C LYS A 185 -22.73 -38.73 -31.99
N GLN A 186 -22.23 -38.33 -33.17
CA GLN A 186 -21.44 -37.10 -33.30
C GLN A 186 -22.30 -35.84 -33.12
N VAL A 187 -23.52 -35.82 -33.67
CA VAL A 187 -24.46 -34.71 -33.48
C VAL A 187 -24.81 -34.53 -32.00
N ALA A 188 -25.14 -35.62 -31.30
CA ALA A 188 -25.41 -35.59 -29.86
C ALA A 188 -24.19 -35.10 -29.05
N ARG A 189 -22.99 -35.57 -29.42
CA ARG A 189 -21.74 -35.13 -28.79
C ARG A 189 -21.48 -33.64 -29.00
N LEU A 190 -21.62 -33.14 -30.22
CA LEU A 190 -21.41 -31.72 -30.55
C LEU A 190 -22.44 -30.84 -29.85
N THR A 191 -23.71 -31.26 -29.82
CA THR A 191 -24.77 -30.57 -29.08
C THR A 191 -24.42 -30.45 -27.60
N SER A 192 -23.99 -31.54 -26.96
CA SER A 192 -23.55 -31.52 -25.55
C SER A 192 -22.34 -30.62 -25.31
N LEU A 193 -21.36 -30.62 -26.22
CA LEU A 193 -20.19 -29.73 -26.10
C LEU A 193 -20.59 -28.26 -26.20
N THR A 194 -21.43 -27.91 -27.17
CA THR A 194 -21.92 -26.54 -27.35
C THR A 194 -22.70 -26.07 -26.13
N GLU A 195 -23.58 -26.90 -25.58
CA GLU A 195 -24.34 -26.57 -24.36
C GLU A 195 -23.44 -26.34 -23.15
N LYS A 196 -22.40 -27.17 -22.97
CA LYS A 196 -21.39 -26.99 -21.91
C LYS A 196 -20.61 -25.68 -22.07
N LEU A 197 -20.31 -25.28 -23.31
CA LEU A 197 -19.57 -24.06 -23.62
C LEU A 197 -20.38 -22.80 -23.28
N VAL A 198 -21.68 -22.81 -23.61
CA VAL A 198 -22.63 -21.74 -23.20
C VAL A 198 -22.79 -21.70 -21.70
N PHE A 199 -22.93 -22.86 -21.07
CA PHE A 199 -23.09 -22.94 -19.62
C PHE A 199 -21.89 -22.34 -18.90
N LEU A 200 -20.67 -22.70 -19.31
CA LEU A 200 -19.44 -22.16 -18.73
C LEU A 200 -19.32 -20.65 -18.95
N SER A 201 -19.64 -20.14 -20.14
CA SER A 201 -19.58 -18.71 -20.41
C SER A 201 -20.60 -17.91 -19.59
N ARG A 202 -21.73 -18.54 -19.21
CA ARG A 202 -22.76 -17.93 -18.36
C ARG A 202 -22.44 -18.00 -16.87
N MET A 203 -21.80 -19.06 -16.38
CA MET A 203 -21.48 -19.25 -14.96
C MET A 203 -20.54 -18.19 -14.38
N ASP A 204 -19.64 -17.60 -15.18
CA ASP A 204 -18.73 -16.53 -14.75
C ASP A 204 -19.44 -15.18 -14.49
N GLU A 205 -20.77 -15.12 -14.53
CA GLU A 205 -21.52 -13.96 -14.03
C GLU A 205 -21.39 -13.86 -12.51
N GLU A 206 -20.63 -12.86 -12.05
CA GLU A 206 -20.77 -12.29 -10.70
C GLU A 206 -22.24 -11.89 -10.50
N GLY A 207 -23.02 -12.78 -9.89
CA GLY A 207 -24.44 -12.56 -9.67
C GLY A 207 -25.37 -13.23 -10.66
N THR A 208 -25.04 -14.46 -11.14
CA THR A 208 -26.13 -15.42 -11.38
C THR A 208 -26.95 -15.43 -10.08
N LYS A 209 -28.08 -14.70 -10.06
CA LYS A 209 -29.05 -14.78 -8.97
C LYS A 209 -29.55 -16.21 -9.03
N LEU A 210 -28.83 -17.11 -8.37
CA LEU A 210 -29.26 -18.46 -8.10
C LEU A 210 -30.63 -18.28 -7.46
N GLU A 211 -31.68 -18.63 -8.21
CA GLU A 211 -33.03 -18.64 -7.68
C GLU A 211 -33.06 -19.79 -6.69
N LYS A 212 -32.72 -19.48 -5.45
CA LYS A 212 -32.71 -20.45 -4.37
C LYS A 212 -34.16 -20.77 -4.05
N VAL A 213 -34.62 -21.89 -4.58
CA VAL A 213 -35.93 -22.46 -4.27
C VAL A 213 -35.75 -23.55 -3.23
N SER A 214 -36.74 -23.69 -2.35
CA SER A 214 -36.83 -24.84 -1.45
C SER A 214 -37.39 -26.01 -2.23
N PHE A 215 -36.62 -27.09 -2.36
CA PHE A 215 -37.05 -28.32 -3.05
C PHE A 215 -36.71 -29.57 -2.22
N SER A 216 -37.35 -30.69 -2.55
CA SER A 216 -37.10 -31.99 -1.93
C SER A 216 -35.85 -32.61 -2.56
N LEU A 217 -34.74 -32.59 -1.82
CA LEU A 217 -33.49 -33.23 -2.23
C LEU A 217 -33.68 -34.76 -2.33
N SER A 218 -34.51 -35.33 -1.47
CA SER A 218 -34.86 -36.75 -1.51
C SER A 218 -35.47 -37.13 -2.86
N ASP A 219 -36.43 -36.35 -3.37
CA ASP A 219 -37.10 -36.64 -4.64
C ASP A 219 -36.16 -36.43 -5.83
N ALA A 220 -35.35 -35.37 -5.81
CA ALA A 220 -34.37 -35.10 -6.86
C ALA A 220 -33.31 -36.22 -6.98
N VAL A 221 -32.82 -36.73 -5.85
CA VAL A 221 -31.86 -37.85 -5.82
C VAL A 221 -32.50 -39.14 -6.28
N LEU A 222 -33.76 -39.41 -5.89
CA LEU A 222 -34.50 -40.60 -6.32
C LEU A 222 -34.73 -40.61 -7.83
N ASP A 223 -35.24 -39.51 -8.40
CA ASP A 223 -35.51 -39.37 -9.84
C ASP A 223 -34.22 -39.55 -10.67
N THR A 224 -33.13 -38.93 -10.22
CA THR A 224 -31.82 -39.08 -10.87
C THR A 224 -31.31 -40.52 -10.76
N ALA A 225 -31.38 -41.14 -9.58
CA ALA A 225 -30.88 -42.49 -9.35
C ALA A 225 -31.68 -43.55 -10.12
N GLU A 226 -32.98 -43.34 -10.31
CA GLU A 226 -33.86 -44.26 -11.05
C GLU A 226 -33.45 -44.38 -12.52
N GLY A 227 -32.96 -43.30 -13.14
CA GLY A 227 -32.38 -43.31 -14.48
C GLY A 227 -31.19 -44.28 -14.67
N PHE A 228 -30.44 -44.57 -13.60
CA PHE A 228 -29.29 -45.48 -13.65
C PHE A 228 -29.64 -46.96 -13.45
N ARG A 229 -30.88 -47.27 -13.07
CA ARG A 229 -31.34 -48.64 -12.76
C ARG A 229 -31.24 -49.57 -13.97
N SER A 230 -31.65 -49.08 -15.15
CA SER A 230 -31.53 -49.80 -16.41
C SER A 230 -30.07 -50.06 -16.81
N VAL A 231 -29.19 -49.08 -16.58
CA VAL A 231 -27.75 -49.21 -16.91
C VAL A 231 -27.07 -50.25 -16.01
N ALA A 232 -27.38 -50.25 -14.71
CA ALA A 232 -26.86 -51.22 -13.76
C ALA A 232 -27.30 -52.66 -14.09
N LYS A 233 -28.57 -52.84 -14.46
CA LYS A 233 -29.13 -54.14 -14.88
C LYS A 233 -28.43 -54.69 -16.13
N THR A 234 -28.25 -53.86 -17.15
CA THR A 234 -27.53 -54.24 -18.39
C THR A 234 -26.09 -54.66 -18.14
N LYS A 235 -25.43 -54.08 -17.12
CA LYS A 235 -24.05 -54.40 -16.74
C LYS A 235 -23.93 -55.49 -15.65
N GLY A 236 -25.05 -56.10 -15.23
CA GLY A 236 -25.07 -57.13 -14.19
C GLY A 236 -24.55 -56.64 -12.83
N LYS A 237 -24.73 -55.35 -12.51
CA LYS A 237 -24.29 -54.73 -11.25
C LYS A 237 -25.46 -54.61 -10.28
N GLN A 238 -25.19 -54.83 -8.99
CA GLN A 238 -26.15 -54.57 -7.92
C GLN A 238 -26.18 -53.06 -7.63
N PHE A 239 -27.37 -52.46 -7.63
CA PHE A 239 -27.58 -51.03 -7.44
C PHE A 239 -28.60 -50.82 -6.32
N GLU A 240 -28.17 -50.22 -5.22
CA GLU A 240 -28.96 -49.98 -4.02
C GLU A 240 -29.07 -48.47 -3.81
N ILE A 241 -30.30 -47.99 -3.57
CA ILE A 241 -30.59 -46.59 -3.31
C ILE A 241 -31.04 -46.47 -1.86
N ASN A 242 -30.30 -45.73 -1.05
CA ASN A 242 -30.65 -45.42 0.34
C ASN A 242 -30.67 -43.90 0.51
N VAL A 243 -31.88 -43.33 0.55
CA VAL A 243 -32.13 -41.90 0.64
C VAL A 243 -33.04 -41.65 1.83
N ALA A 244 -32.67 -40.72 2.70
CA ALA A 244 -33.51 -40.32 3.82
C ALA A 244 -34.77 -39.59 3.32
N GLU A 245 -35.92 -39.84 3.93
CA GLU A 245 -37.19 -39.21 3.54
C GLU A 245 -37.21 -37.71 3.89
N HIS A 246 -37.86 -36.92 3.03
CA HIS A 246 -38.19 -35.51 3.27
C HIS A 246 -37.01 -34.57 3.56
N VAL A 247 -35.83 -34.82 2.98
CA VAL A 247 -34.69 -33.91 3.08
C VAL A 247 -34.96 -32.70 2.18
N GLY A 248 -35.26 -31.55 2.79
CA GLY A 248 -35.38 -30.27 2.09
C GLY A 248 -34.02 -29.63 1.85
N TYR A 249 -33.82 -29.03 0.68
CA TYR A 249 -32.64 -28.24 0.36
C TYR A 249 -33.04 -26.91 -0.28
N VAL A 250 -32.30 -25.85 0.04
CA VAL A 250 -32.51 -24.50 -0.51
C VAL A 250 -31.33 -24.17 -1.41
N GLY A 251 -31.54 -24.23 -2.71
CA GLY A 251 -30.49 -24.04 -3.70
C GLY A 251 -31.05 -23.85 -5.10
N ASP A 252 -30.16 -23.79 -6.08
CA ASP A 252 -30.56 -23.73 -7.49
C ASP A 252 -30.83 -25.15 -8.00
N GLU A 253 -32.11 -25.48 -8.16
CA GLU A 253 -32.58 -26.79 -8.62
C GLU A 253 -31.99 -27.17 -10.00
N LYS A 254 -31.73 -26.18 -10.87
CA LYS A 254 -31.24 -26.44 -12.25
C LYS A 254 -29.76 -26.83 -12.33
N ILE A 255 -28.97 -26.51 -11.30
CA ILE A 255 -27.53 -26.83 -11.26
C ILE A 255 -27.28 -28.19 -10.59
N SER A 256 -28.19 -28.65 -9.72
CA SER A 256 -27.99 -29.87 -8.93
C SER A 256 -28.51 -31.17 -9.57
N GLY A 257 -29.28 -31.09 -10.66
CA GLY A 257 -30.06 -32.21 -11.21
C GLY A 257 -29.76 -32.62 -12.66
N ARG A 258 -28.55 -32.37 -13.19
CA ARG A 258 -28.18 -32.80 -14.56
C ARG A 258 -26.82 -33.47 -14.66
#